data_AF-A0A7J8UH00-F1
#
_entry.id   AF-A0A7J8UH00-F1
#
_cell.length_a   1.000
_cell.length_b   1.000
_cell.length_c   1.000
_cell.angle_alpha   90.00
_cell.angle_beta   90.00
_cell.angle_gamma   90.00
#
_symmetry.space_group_name_H-M   'P 1'
#
loop_
_entity.id
_entity.type
_entity.pdbx_description
1 polymer ?
#
loop_
_entity_poly.entity_id
_entity_poly.type
_entity_poly.pdbx_seq_one_letter_code
_entity_poly.pdbx_strand_id
1 'polypeptide(L)' 'LDRYKGRCYHIEPVLGEEDLYICYVAYPLDFFEEGSVSNKFTSIVGNVFGFKALRALCLEDLRIPTAYIITFQGSPHGI' A
#
# COMPACT_ATOMS: atom_id res chain seq x y z
N LEU A 1 -5.56 0.33 19.71
CA LEU A 1 -4.46 0.31 18.71
C LEU A 1 -4.62 -0.79 17.66
N ASP A 2 -5.20 -1.94 17.97
CA ASP A 2 -5.21 -3.09 17.04
C ASP A 2 -5.98 -2.90 15.74
N ARG A 3 -6.95 -1.99 15.71
CA ARG A 3 -7.80 -1.70 14.54
C ARG A 3 -7.14 -0.78 13.50
N TYR A 4 -6.15 0.03 13.88
CA TYR A 4 -5.59 1.08 13.01
C TYR A 4 -4.15 0.83 12.57
N LYS A 5 -3.56 -0.32 12.94
CA LYS A 5 -2.20 -0.67 12.53
C LYS A 5 -2.22 -1.40 11.18
N GLY A 6 -1.39 -0.93 10.25
CA GLY A 6 -0.99 -1.74 9.10
C GLY A 6 -0.25 -2.99 9.60
N ARG A 7 -0.46 -4.14 8.95
CA ARG A 7 0.15 -5.41 9.35
C ARG A 7 0.83 -6.07 8.17
N CYS A 8 2.12 -6.34 8.30
CA CYS A 8 2.79 -7.30 7.44
C CYS A 8 2.29 -8.70 7.81
N TYR A 9 1.69 -9.42 6.86
CA TYR A 9 1.12 -10.76 7.10
C TYR A 9 1.86 -11.86 6.35
N HIS A 10 2.67 -11.51 5.36
CA HIS A 10 3.46 -12.46 4.61
C HIS A 10 4.74 -11.78 4.09
N ILE A 11 5.84 -12.52 4.09
CA ILE A 11 7.14 -12.12 3.55
C ILE A 11 7.69 -13.32 2.80
N GLU A 12 8.09 -13.11 1.56
CA GLU A 12 8.75 -14.13 0.74
C GLU A 12 10.05 -13.58 0.14
N PRO A 13 11.10 -14.41 0.01
CA PRO A 13 12.33 -14.01 -0.67
C PRO A 13 12.09 -13.93 -2.18
N VAL A 14 12.78 -13.00 -2.85
CA VAL A 14 12.80 -12.95 -4.31
C VAL A 14 13.75 -14.02 -4.85
N LEU A 15 13.26 -14.87 -5.76
CA LEU A 15 14.06 -15.95 -6.33
C LEU A 15 15.26 -15.37 -7.11
N GLY A 16 16.47 -15.78 -6.71
CA GLY A 16 17.71 -15.34 -7.35
C GLY A 16 18.37 -14.12 -6.71
N GLU A 17 17.77 -13.54 -5.67
CA GLU A 17 18.32 -12.41 -4.91
C GLU A 17 18.51 -12.80 -3.44
N GLU A 18 19.69 -12.53 -2.86
CA GLU A 18 20.02 -12.96 -1.48
C GLU A 18 19.43 -12.04 -0.40
N ASP A 19 19.26 -10.75 -0.71
CA ASP A 19 18.86 -9.70 0.25
C ASP A 19 17.56 -8.98 -0.16
N LEU A 20 16.76 -9.57 -1.06
CA LEU A 20 15.53 -8.97 -1.58
C LEU A 20 14.30 -9.79 -1.19
N TYR A 21 13.25 -9.08 -0.76
CA TYR A 21 12.05 -9.67 -0.20
C TYR A 21 10.80 -8.95 -0.73
N ILE A 22 9.73 -9.72 -0.96
CA ILE A 22 8.38 -9.19 -1.19
C ILE A 22 7.63 -9.25 0.14
N CYS A 23 7.17 -8.08 0.60
CA CYS A 23 6.42 -7.94 1.85
C CYS A 23 4.95 -7.60 1.55
N TYR A 24 4.04 -8.41 2.05
CA TYR A 24 2.61 -8.18 1.91
C TYR A 24 2.04 -7.49 3.16
N VAL A 25 1.56 -6.26 2.97
CA VAL A 25 1.05 -5.40 4.04
C VAL A 25 -0.44 -5.15 3.85
N ALA A 26 -1.23 -5.38 4.90
CA ALA A 26 -2.65 -5.08 4.94
C ALA A 26 -2.92 -3.82 5.77
N TYR A 27 -3.73 -2.91 5.22
CA TYR A 27 -4.20 -1.70 5.89
C TYR A 27 -5.73 -1.76 6.08
N PRO A 28 -6.27 -1.33 7.23
CA PRO A 28 -7.71 -1.17 7.43
C PRO A 28 -8.28 -0.13 6.46
N LEU A 29 -9.50 -0.36 5.95
CA LEU A 29 -10.15 0.58 5.03
C LEU A 29 -10.40 1.96 5.68
N ASP A 30 -10.82 1.97 6.95
CA ASP A 30 -11.08 3.16 7.77
C ASP A 30 -9.85 4.09 7.92
N PHE A 31 -8.66 3.65 7.49
CA PHE A 31 -7.45 4.46 7.48
C PHE A 31 -7.41 5.46 6.32
N PHE A 32 -8.14 5.19 5.24
CA PHE A 32 -8.09 5.98 4.01
C PHE A 32 -9.30 6.91 3.89
N GLU A 33 -9.02 8.13 3.46
CA GLU A 33 -10.05 9.10 3.10
C GLU A 33 -10.74 8.71 1.78
N GLU A 34 -12.07 8.73 1.77
CA GLU A 34 -12.89 8.43 0.60
C GLU A 34 -12.56 9.38 -0.56
N GLY A 35 -12.48 8.85 -1.78
CA GLY A 35 -12.20 9.64 -2.99
C GLY A 35 -10.80 10.27 -3.07
N SER A 36 -9.89 9.97 -2.12
CA SER A 36 -8.60 10.65 -2.00
C SER A 36 -7.43 9.75 -2.37
N VAL A 37 -6.97 9.84 -3.62
CA VAL A 37 -5.74 9.16 -4.06
C VAL A 37 -4.52 9.70 -3.28
N SER A 38 -4.48 11.02 -3.06
CA SER A 38 -3.41 11.69 -2.31
C SER A 38 -3.26 11.15 -0.90
N ASN A 39 -4.36 11.04 -0.13
CA ASN A 39 -4.34 10.50 1.22
C ASN A 39 -3.82 9.05 1.27
N LYS A 40 -4.25 8.22 0.32
CA LYS A 40 -3.82 6.83 0.23
C LYS A 40 -2.32 6.70 -0.04
N PHE A 41 -1.78 7.49 -0.97
CA PHE A 41 -0.34 7.44 -1.27
C PHE A 41 0.49 8.00 -0.12
N THR A 42 0.13 9.15 0.46
CA THR A 42 0.90 9.71 1.59
C THR A 42 0.93 8.75 2.79
N SER A 43 -0.16 8.02 3.00
CA SER A 43 -0.28 6.97 4.02
C SER A 43 0.61 5.75 3.81
N ILE A 44 0.78 5.29 2.56
CA ILE A 44 1.50 4.05 2.24
C ILE A 44 2.98 4.34 1.98
N VAL A 45 3.28 5.35 1.17
CA VAL A 45 4.65 5.62 0.68
C VAL A 45 5.34 6.77 1.40
N GLY A 46 4.64 7.56 2.22
CA GLY A 46 5.13 8.85 2.70
C GLY A 46 6.50 8.83 3.37
N ASN A 47 6.65 8.06 4.47
CA ASN A 47 7.88 8.07 5.26
C ASN A 47 8.73 6.80 5.12
N VAL A 48 8.15 5.70 4.64
CA VAL A 48 8.80 4.37 4.70
C VAL A 48 9.96 4.22 3.72
N PHE A 49 9.95 4.95 2.59
CA PHE A 49 11.03 4.91 1.59
C PHE A 49 12.32 5.59 2.06
N GLY A 50 12.25 6.45 3.07
CA GLY A 50 13.40 7.15 3.65
C GLY A 50 14.03 6.46 4.86
N PHE A 51 13.59 5.24 5.20
CA PHE A 51 14.08 4.54 6.39
C PHE A 51 15.54 4.14 6.21
N LYS A 52 16.41 4.63 7.10
CA LYS A 52 17.85 4.30 7.10
C LYS A 52 18.16 2.80 7.24
N ALA A 53 17.20 2.03 7.75
CA ALA A 53 17.31 0.58 7.90
C ALA A 53 17.09 -0.18 6.57
N LEU A 54 16.56 0.48 5.54
CA LEU A 54 16.32 -0.10 4.23
C LEU A 54 17.31 0.47 3.21
N ARG A 55 17.93 -0.40 2.41
CA ARG A 55 18.82 0.02 1.32
C ARG A 55 18.04 0.53 0.12
N ALA A 56 16.90 -0.12 -0.17
CA ALA A 56 15.95 0.25 -1.20
C ALA A 56 14.56 -0.28 -0.81
N LEU A 57 13.52 0.35 -1.33
CA LEU A 57 12.14 -0.11 -1.22
C LEU A 57 11.43 0.23 -2.53
N CYS A 58 10.62 -0.68 -3.03
CA CYS A 58 9.75 -0.47 -4.19
C CYS A 58 8.33 -0.90 -3.83
N LEU A 59 7.33 -0.16 -4.33
CA LEU A 59 5.93 -0.55 -4.23
C LEU A 59 5.54 -1.22 -5.55
N GLU A 60 5.44 -2.54 -5.54
CA GLU A 60 5.17 -3.34 -6.75
C GLU A 60 3.70 -3.32 -7.17
N ASP A 61 2.77 -3.50 -6.22
CA ASP A 61 1.34 -3.55 -6.52
C ASP A 61 0.48 -3.10 -5.32
N LEU A 62 -0.75 -2.69 -5.60
CA LEU A 62 -1.77 -2.33 -4.63
C LEU A 62 -3.11 -3.00 -4.94
N ARG A 63 -3.54 -3.90 -4.06
CA ARG A 63 -4.92 -4.39 -4.08
C ARG A 63 -5.88 -3.32 -3.54
N ILE A 64 -6.75 -2.80 -4.41
CA ILE A 64 -7.77 -1.82 -4.03
C ILE A 64 -9.12 -2.52 -3.82
N PRO A 65 -9.72 -2.48 -2.60
CA PRO A 65 -11.01 -3.11 -2.38
C PRO A 65 -12.15 -2.33 -3.06
N THR A 66 -13.18 -3.04 -3.53
CA THR A 66 -14.35 -2.44 -4.19
C THR A 66 -15.00 -1.35 -3.35
N ALA A 67 -15.10 -1.53 -2.03
CA ALA A 67 -15.64 -0.55 -1.10
C ALA A 67 -14.90 0.80 -1.12
N TYR A 68 -13.60 0.81 -1.48
CA TYR A 68 -12.86 2.04 -1.69
C TYR A 68 -13.07 2.58 -3.10
N ILE A 69 -13.07 1.72 -4.12
CA ILE A 69 -13.21 2.11 -5.53
C ILE A 69 -14.52 2.87 -5.79
N ILE A 70 -15.64 2.43 -5.18
CA ILE A 70 -16.95 3.08 -5.35
C ILE A 70 -17.01 4.52 -4.83
N THR A 71 -16.03 4.95 -4.03
CA THR A 71 -15.95 6.33 -3.53
C THR A 71 -15.35 7.31 -4.53
N PHE A 72 -14.84 6.80 -5.66
CA PHE A 72 -14.25 7.60 -6.73
C PHE A 72 -15.24 7.73 -7.89
N GLN A 73 -15.23 8.89 -8.54
CA GLN A 73 -15.96 9.09 -9.79
C GLN A 73 -15.43 8.19 -10.92
N GLY A 74 -14.13 7.89 -10.94
CA GLY A 74 -13.48 7.19 -12.05
C GLY A 74 -13.32 8.08 -13.28
N SER A 75 -13.22 7.47 -14.46
CA SER A 75 -13.12 8.23 -15.72
C SER A 75 -14.45 8.92 -16.04
N PRO A 76 -14.46 10.22 -16.41
CA PRO A 76 -15.69 10.91 -16.80
C PRO A 76 -16.42 10.26 -17.98
N HIS A 77 -15.67 9.60 -18.87
CA HIS A 77 -16.19 8.83 -20.00
C HIS A 77 -15.43 7.51 -20.10
N GLY A 78 -16.14 6.43 -20.43
CA GLY A 78 -15.53 5.14 -20.74
C GLY A 78 -14.90 5.12 -22.14
N ILE A 79 -14.14 4.05 -22.42
CA ILE A 79 -13.59 3.75 -23.75
C ILE A 79 -14.71 3.62 -24.78
#